data_AF-A0A4Q0A2S9-F1
#
_entry.id   AF-A0A4Q0A2S9-F1
#
_cell.length_a   1.000
_cell.length_b   1.000
_cell.length_c   1.000
_cell.angle_alpha   90.00
_cell.angle_beta   90.00
_cell.angle_gamma   90.00
#
_symmetry.space_group_name_H-M   'P 1'
#
loop_
_entity.id
_entity.type
_entity.pdbx_description
1 polymer ?
#
loop_
_entity_poly.entity_id
_entity_poly.type
_entity_poly.pdbx_seq_one_letter_code
_entity_poly.pdbx_strand_id
1 'polypeptide(L)'
;MGAEQSAEHAAAITGFHVLHVSNHSPAFEAGLSPYFDFIVSVNDRFLTEADDLILADQIQQHLGQAIKLGVYSSKERSLREIQIVPRTGWTDQPHSGALGCTVRFCDAKSVEANVWHILNVSPDSPAFAAGLQSFDDYIVGTPETAFVNEMDFSYMVASHVDKPMQLLVYNTKSGSCRQITITPQRNWGGEGLLGCDIGFGYLHRIPKSNPTPSVTLPPMESTTLAN
;
A
#
# COMPACT_ATOMS: atom_id res chain seq x y z
N MET A 1 5.15 12.87 40.95
CA MET A 1 4.11 12.99 39.90
C MET A 1 4.66 13.88 38.81
N GLY A 2 4.63 13.43 37.54
CA GLY A 2 5.05 14.24 36.39
C GLY A 2 6.17 13.63 35.56
N ALA A 3 5.95 12.46 34.98
CA ALA A 3 6.77 11.94 33.89
C ALA A 3 5.91 11.05 32.95
N GLU A 4 4.69 11.46 32.67
CA GLU A 4 3.79 10.76 31.73
C GLU A 4 2.96 11.79 30.96
N GLN A 5 3.63 12.60 30.13
CA GLN A 5 2.96 13.43 29.12
C GLN A 5 3.96 13.79 28.01
N SER A 6 4.56 12.77 27.40
CA SER A 6 5.31 12.92 26.14
C SER A 6 5.18 11.68 25.26
N ALA A 7 4.00 11.05 25.28
CA ALA A 7 3.53 10.24 24.16
C ALA A 7 2.53 11.11 23.42
N GLU A 8 3.07 12.05 22.64
CA GLU A 8 2.32 12.82 21.66
C GLU A 8 1.48 11.82 20.86
N HIS A 9 0.15 11.96 20.95
CA HIS A 9 -0.78 11.27 20.08
C HIS A 9 -0.38 11.63 18.65
N ALA A 10 0.46 10.82 18.00
CA ALA A 10 0.67 10.91 16.57
C ALA A 10 -0.71 10.72 15.95
N ALA A 11 -1.29 11.84 15.48
CA ALA A 11 -2.61 11.90 14.90
C ALA A 11 -2.76 10.72 13.96
N ALA A 12 -3.85 9.96 14.10
CA ALA A 12 -4.14 8.85 13.21
C ALA A 12 -4.05 9.37 11.77
N ILE A 13 -3.13 8.83 10.99
CA ILE A 13 -2.95 9.25 9.60
C ILE A 13 -4.01 8.52 8.80
N THR A 14 -5.04 9.26 8.41
CA THR A 14 -6.14 8.76 7.59
C THR A 14 -6.06 9.35 6.19
N GLY A 15 -6.49 8.58 5.20
CA GLY A 15 -6.49 9.01 3.81
C GLY A 15 -6.88 7.89 2.86
N PHE A 16 -6.89 8.20 1.57
CA PHE A 16 -7.16 7.22 0.52
C PHE A 16 -5.92 6.37 0.26
N HIS A 17 -5.90 5.18 0.85
CA HIS A 17 -4.87 4.15 0.67
C HIS A 17 -4.84 3.67 -0.78
N VAL A 18 -3.66 3.74 -1.41
CA VAL A 18 -3.45 3.32 -2.79
C VAL A 18 -3.31 1.80 -2.84
N LEU A 19 -4.28 1.11 -3.41
CA LEU A 19 -4.31 -0.35 -3.51
C LEU A 19 -3.63 -0.86 -4.79
N HIS A 20 -3.84 -0.16 -5.89
CA HIS A 20 -3.32 -0.54 -7.19
C HIS A 20 -2.96 0.70 -7.99
N VAL A 21 -1.90 0.61 -8.79
CA VAL A 21 -1.48 1.63 -9.75
C VAL A 21 -1.21 0.92 -11.07
N SER A 22 -1.96 1.30 -12.11
CA SER A 22 -1.78 0.74 -13.44
C SER A 22 -0.50 1.27 -14.09
N ASN A 23 0.25 0.40 -14.77
CA ASN A 23 1.44 0.80 -15.52
C ASN A 23 1.09 1.90 -16.54
N HIS A 24 2.00 2.87 -16.71
CA HIS A 24 1.85 4.02 -17.63
C HIS A 24 0.64 4.93 -17.33
N SER A 25 -0.01 4.77 -16.17
CA SER A 25 -1.04 5.69 -15.73
C SER A 25 -0.46 7.01 -15.20
N PRO A 26 -1.27 8.07 -15.10
CA PRO A 26 -0.88 9.29 -14.39
C PRO A 26 -0.38 9.03 -12.97
N ALA A 27 -0.99 8.09 -12.25
CA ALA A 27 -0.58 7.71 -10.89
C ALA A 27 0.81 7.06 -10.90
N PHE A 28 1.10 6.21 -11.88
CA PHE A 28 2.40 5.60 -12.06
C PHE A 28 3.49 6.64 -12.36
N GLU A 29 3.21 7.54 -13.31
CA GLU A 29 4.15 8.61 -13.69
C GLU A 29 4.42 9.60 -12.54
N ALA A 30 3.42 9.86 -11.71
CA ALA A 30 3.55 10.70 -10.52
C ALA A 30 4.26 10.01 -9.35
N GLY A 31 4.60 8.72 -9.47
CA GLY A 31 5.33 7.97 -8.44
C GLY A 31 4.46 7.58 -7.24
N LEU A 32 3.16 7.32 -7.45
CA LEU A 32 2.33 6.67 -6.44
C LEU A 32 2.74 5.20 -6.32
N SER A 33 3.07 4.79 -5.11
CA SER A 33 3.41 3.43 -4.72
C SER A 33 2.19 2.72 -4.15
N PRO A 34 1.73 1.62 -4.76
CA PRO A 34 0.71 0.78 -4.15
C PRO A 34 1.11 0.32 -2.75
N TYR A 35 0.13 0.10 -1.90
CA TYR A 35 0.18 -0.26 -0.49
C TYR A 35 0.85 0.76 0.46
N PHE A 36 1.92 1.43 0.06
CA PHE A 36 2.63 2.32 0.98
C PHE A 36 2.03 3.73 1.02
N ASP A 37 1.41 4.18 -0.05
CA ASP A 37 0.91 5.54 -0.15
C ASP A 37 -0.54 5.70 0.29
N PHE A 38 -0.78 6.81 0.97
CA PHE A 38 -2.09 7.30 1.37
C PHE A 38 -2.23 8.73 0.85
N ILE A 39 -3.22 8.97 -0.01
CA ILE A 39 -3.56 10.32 -0.46
C ILE A 39 -4.32 10.99 0.67
N VAL A 40 -3.68 11.96 1.33
CA VAL A 40 -4.20 12.66 2.51
C VAL A 40 -4.76 14.05 2.18
N SER A 41 -4.41 14.62 1.03
CA SER A 41 -4.95 15.90 0.58
C SER A 41 -4.97 16.03 -0.94
N VAL A 42 -5.85 16.91 -1.43
CA VAL A 42 -5.95 17.33 -2.83
C VAL A 42 -6.12 18.85 -2.89
N ASN A 43 -5.30 19.55 -3.70
CA ASN A 43 -5.34 21.01 -3.87
C ASN A 43 -5.42 21.77 -2.53
N ASP A 44 -4.51 21.43 -1.60
CA ASP A 44 -4.40 22.02 -0.25
C ASP A 44 -5.57 21.72 0.71
N ARG A 45 -6.55 20.90 0.31
CA ARG A 45 -7.60 20.39 1.19
C ARG A 45 -7.27 19.00 1.70
N PHE A 46 -7.19 18.84 3.02
CA PHE A 46 -7.10 17.54 3.66
C PHE A 46 -8.39 16.74 3.47
N LEU A 47 -8.23 15.45 3.20
CA LEU A 47 -9.31 14.51 2.94
C LEU A 47 -9.68 13.78 4.23
N THR A 48 -10.97 13.65 4.48
CA THR A 48 -11.57 12.89 5.59
C THR A 48 -12.50 11.81 5.05
N GLU A 49 -12.99 10.92 5.91
CA GLU A 49 -13.94 9.87 5.52
C GLU A 49 -15.25 10.46 4.96
N ALA A 50 -15.64 11.65 5.40
CA ALA A 50 -16.82 12.34 4.87
C ALA A 50 -16.59 12.90 3.43
N ASP A 51 -15.35 12.89 2.95
CA ASP A 51 -14.95 13.46 1.66
C ASP A 51 -14.85 12.38 0.55
N ASP A 52 -15.59 11.28 0.67
CA ASP A 52 -15.58 10.12 -0.25
C ASP A 52 -15.64 10.49 -1.74
N LEU A 53 -16.40 11.54 -2.08
CA LEU A 53 -16.56 12.00 -3.47
C LEU A 53 -15.64 13.16 -3.86
N ILE A 54 -14.95 13.80 -2.91
CA ILE A 54 -14.22 15.05 -3.18
C ILE A 54 -12.96 14.79 -3.96
N LEU A 55 -12.26 13.70 -3.65
CA LEU A 55 -11.12 13.28 -4.45
C LEU A 55 -11.56 13.03 -5.91
N ALA A 56 -12.66 12.30 -6.09
CA ALA A 56 -13.22 12.02 -7.42
C ALA A 56 -13.67 13.29 -8.15
N ASP A 57 -14.36 14.20 -7.48
CA ASP A 57 -14.83 15.48 -8.04
C ASP A 57 -13.66 16.38 -8.45
N GLN A 58 -12.64 16.53 -7.60
CA GLN A 58 -11.44 17.30 -7.92
C GLN A 58 -10.70 16.73 -9.15
N ILE A 59 -10.62 15.41 -9.26
CA ILE A 59 -10.05 14.71 -10.42
C ILE A 59 -10.85 15.02 -11.69
N GLN A 60 -12.19 14.98 -11.63
CA GLN A 60 -13.05 15.24 -12.79
C GLN A 60 -13.03 16.72 -13.23
N GLN A 61 -13.01 17.65 -12.28
CA GLN A 61 -12.98 19.09 -12.57
C GLN A 61 -11.66 19.55 -13.19
N HIS A 62 -10.55 18.85 -12.92
CA HIS A 62 -9.21 19.22 -13.37
C HIS A 62 -8.64 18.24 -14.40
N LEU A 63 -9.49 17.60 -15.21
CA LEU A 63 -9.01 16.77 -16.32
C LEU A 63 -8.11 17.60 -17.27
N GLY A 64 -6.92 17.06 -17.56
CA GLY A 64 -5.89 17.71 -18.36
C GLY A 64 -5.11 18.82 -17.65
N GLN A 65 -5.40 19.08 -16.37
CA GLN A 65 -4.71 20.10 -15.57
C GLN A 65 -3.98 19.47 -14.39
N ALA A 66 -2.84 20.03 -14.00
CA ALA A 66 -2.09 19.52 -12.86
C ALA A 66 -2.85 19.80 -11.55
N ILE A 67 -3.09 18.74 -10.77
CA ILE A 67 -3.55 18.83 -9.39
C ILE A 67 -2.42 18.46 -8.44
N LYS A 68 -2.52 18.98 -7.22
CA LYS A 68 -1.55 18.74 -6.17
C LYS A 68 -2.12 17.71 -5.19
N LEU A 69 -1.41 16.61 -4.95
CA LEU A 69 -1.78 15.61 -3.95
C LEU A 69 -0.76 15.61 -2.81
N GLY A 70 -1.26 15.68 -1.58
CA GLY A 70 -0.47 15.33 -0.40
C GLY A 70 -0.53 13.84 -0.17
N VAL A 71 0.63 13.21 -0.04
CA VAL A 71 0.78 11.75 0.08
C VAL A 71 1.60 11.43 1.32
N TYR A 72 1.02 10.64 2.22
CA TYR A 72 1.78 9.99 3.28
C TYR A 72 2.28 8.64 2.78
N SER A 73 3.58 8.37 2.93
CA SER A 73 4.13 7.04 2.72
C SER A 73 4.37 6.34 4.05
N SER A 74 3.79 5.15 4.24
CA SER A 74 4.08 4.28 5.39
C SER A 74 5.48 3.65 5.33
N LYS A 75 6.08 3.57 4.13
CA LYS A 75 7.44 3.06 3.93
C LYS A 75 8.49 4.04 4.46
N GLU A 76 8.41 5.30 4.03
CA GLU A 76 9.34 6.35 4.44
C GLU A 76 8.90 7.11 5.71
N ARG A 77 7.64 6.93 6.14
CA ARG A 77 7.03 7.62 7.29
C ARG A 77 7.09 9.14 7.17
N SER A 78 6.89 9.62 5.96
CA SER A 78 6.97 11.04 5.62
C SER A 78 5.80 11.46 4.75
N LEU A 79 5.41 12.73 4.88
CA LEU A 79 4.53 13.39 3.94
C LEU A 79 5.35 13.94 2.78
N ARG A 80 4.85 13.75 1.57
CA ARG A 80 5.37 14.38 0.36
C ARG A 80 4.23 14.94 -0.47
N GLU A 81 4.59 15.87 -1.32
CA GLU A 81 3.67 16.46 -2.28
C GLU A 81 4.02 15.95 -3.68
N ILE A 82 3.01 15.54 -4.43
CA ILE A 82 3.16 15.16 -5.83
C ILE A 82 2.23 15.99 -6.70
N GLN A 83 2.68 16.29 -7.91
CA GLN A 83 1.83 16.84 -8.96
C GLN A 83 1.43 15.73 -9.92
N ILE A 84 0.15 15.66 -10.23
CA ILE A 84 -0.41 14.66 -11.14
C ILE A 84 -1.37 15.35 -12.10
N VAL A 85 -1.38 14.91 -13.36
CA VAL A 85 -2.31 15.43 -14.38
C VAL A 85 -3.34 14.35 -14.68
N PRO A 86 -4.56 14.44 -14.14
CA PRO A 86 -5.63 13.51 -14.47
C PRO A 86 -5.91 13.54 -15.97
N ARG A 87 -6.02 12.39 -16.60
CA ARG A 87 -6.35 12.31 -18.03
C ARG A 87 -7.13 11.05 -18.33
N THR A 88 -7.94 11.08 -19.38
CA THR A 88 -8.61 9.89 -19.93
C THR A 88 -7.86 9.41 -21.16
N GLY A 89 -8.12 8.17 -21.60
CA GLY A 89 -7.53 7.64 -22.84
C GLY A 89 -6.03 7.34 -22.78
N TRP A 90 -5.43 7.23 -21.58
CA TRP A 90 -4.04 6.79 -21.40
C TRP A 90 -3.85 5.27 -21.57
N THR A 91 -4.94 4.53 -21.83
CA THR A 91 -4.96 3.08 -22.08
C THR A 91 -6.15 2.75 -22.97
N ASP A 92 -6.02 1.65 -23.72
CA ASP A 92 -7.08 1.10 -24.58
C ASP A 92 -8.16 0.36 -23.77
N GLN A 93 -7.96 0.18 -22.46
CA GLN A 93 -8.89 -0.53 -21.58
C GLN A 93 -10.15 0.32 -21.28
N PRO A 94 -11.36 -0.25 -21.42
CA PRO A 94 -12.61 0.44 -21.07
C PRO A 94 -12.67 0.72 -19.55
N HIS A 95 -13.28 1.84 -19.17
CA HIS A 95 -13.47 2.27 -17.76
C HIS A 95 -12.19 2.59 -16.96
N SER A 96 -11.11 2.93 -17.66
CA SER A 96 -9.87 3.34 -17.00
C SER A 96 -10.04 4.71 -16.33
N GLY A 97 -9.95 4.72 -15.00
CA GLY A 97 -10.07 5.94 -14.19
C GLY A 97 -9.02 6.99 -14.58
N ALA A 98 -9.34 8.27 -14.34
CA ALA A 98 -8.50 9.37 -14.81
C ALA A 98 -7.09 9.44 -14.20
N LEU A 99 -6.87 8.79 -13.05
CA LEU A 99 -5.54 8.62 -12.46
C LEU A 99 -4.91 7.26 -12.75
N GLY A 100 -5.73 6.24 -13.05
CA GLY A 100 -5.28 4.86 -13.18
C GLY A 100 -4.80 4.21 -11.89
N CYS A 101 -5.38 4.59 -10.74
CA CYS A 101 -5.17 3.92 -9.46
C CYS A 101 -6.50 3.53 -8.80
N THR A 102 -6.46 2.49 -7.97
CA THR A 102 -7.56 2.10 -7.10
C THR A 102 -7.22 2.54 -5.68
N VAL A 103 -8.17 3.18 -5.00
CA VAL A 103 -7.96 3.69 -3.65
C VAL A 103 -9.10 3.31 -2.71
N ARG A 104 -8.83 3.30 -1.41
CA ARG A 104 -9.83 3.08 -0.35
C ARG A 104 -9.51 3.97 0.86
N PHE A 105 -10.50 4.61 1.46
CA PHE A 105 -10.26 5.40 2.67
C PHE A 105 -9.93 4.46 3.85
N CYS A 106 -8.77 4.67 4.50
CA CYS A 106 -8.26 3.81 5.58
C CYS A 106 -7.45 4.63 6.60
N ASP A 107 -7.26 4.05 7.79
CA ASP A 107 -6.25 4.47 8.75
C ASP A 107 -4.92 3.72 8.50
N ALA A 108 -3.82 4.45 8.42
CA ALA A 108 -2.51 3.89 8.10
C ALA A 108 -2.02 2.89 9.15
N LYS A 109 -2.34 3.09 10.45
CA LYS A 109 -1.91 2.16 11.52
C LYS A 109 -2.61 0.81 11.38
N SER A 110 -3.90 0.81 11.02
CA SER A 110 -4.66 -0.40 10.76
C SER A 110 -4.07 -1.20 9.59
N VAL A 111 -3.77 -0.53 8.48
CA VAL A 111 -3.17 -1.15 7.28
C VAL A 111 -1.77 -1.72 7.55
N GLU A 112 -0.95 -1.05 8.35
CA GLU A 112 0.39 -1.53 8.74
C GLU A 112 0.32 -2.74 9.70
N ALA A 113 -0.77 -2.87 10.47
CA ALA A 113 -0.93 -3.95 11.43
C ALA A 113 -1.47 -5.24 10.77
N ASN A 114 -2.29 -5.09 9.74
CA ASN A 114 -3.02 -6.19 9.10
C ASN A 114 -2.27 -6.70 7.86
N VAL A 115 -1.14 -7.37 8.09
CA VAL A 115 -0.34 -8.04 7.07
C VAL A 115 -0.07 -9.50 7.43
N TRP A 116 -0.06 -10.37 6.42
CA TRP A 116 0.18 -11.81 6.57
C TRP A 116 1.46 -12.19 5.82
N HIS A 117 2.48 -12.61 6.57
CA HIS A 117 3.77 -13.04 6.04
C HIS A 117 3.67 -14.48 5.51
N ILE A 118 3.98 -14.67 4.23
CA ILE A 118 4.09 -16.00 3.63
C ILE A 118 5.36 -16.67 4.11
N LEU A 119 5.23 -17.83 4.74
CA LEU A 119 6.36 -18.64 5.21
C LEU A 119 6.65 -19.75 4.21
N ASN A 120 6.52 -21.02 4.59
CA ASN A 120 6.74 -22.12 3.66
C ASN A 120 5.60 -22.21 2.64
N VAL A 121 5.94 -22.41 1.37
CA VAL A 121 4.98 -22.66 0.29
C VAL A 121 5.22 -24.08 -0.22
N SER A 122 4.20 -24.93 -0.15
CA SER A 122 4.30 -26.31 -0.61
C SER A 122 4.33 -26.38 -2.14
N PRO A 123 5.19 -27.21 -2.75
CA PRO A 123 5.15 -27.46 -4.19
C PRO A 123 3.77 -27.92 -4.64
N ASP A 124 3.39 -27.54 -5.86
CA ASP A 124 2.10 -27.88 -6.49
C ASP A 124 0.84 -27.43 -5.71
N SER A 125 1.00 -26.60 -4.68
CA SER A 125 -0.11 -26.01 -3.93
C SER A 125 -0.79 -24.86 -4.68
N PRO A 126 -2.02 -24.47 -4.28
CA PRO A 126 -2.64 -23.24 -4.76
C PRO A 126 -1.77 -21.99 -4.57
N ALA A 127 -1.04 -21.88 -3.45
CA ALA A 127 -0.10 -20.78 -3.20
C ALA A 127 1.06 -20.78 -4.19
N PHE A 128 1.63 -21.97 -4.46
CA PHE A 128 2.69 -22.14 -5.45
C PHE A 128 2.21 -21.78 -6.86
N ALA A 129 1.05 -22.28 -7.26
CA ALA A 129 0.44 -21.99 -8.56
C ALA A 129 0.12 -20.49 -8.74
N ALA A 130 -0.24 -19.79 -7.67
CA ALA A 130 -0.44 -18.35 -7.67
C ALA A 130 0.86 -17.53 -7.65
N GLY A 131 2.02 -18.19 -7.57
CA GLY A 131 3.34 -17.55 -7.58
C GLY A 131 3.71 -16.85 -6.27
N LEU A 132 3.20 -17.33 -5.13
CA LEU A 132 3.65 -16.88 -3.81
C LEU A 132 5.07 -17.38 -3.54
N GLN A 133 5.91 -16.49 -3.00
CA GLN A 133 7.31 -16.71 -2.69
C GLN A 133 7.50 -16.79 -1.17
N SER A 134 8.08 -17.90 -0.72
CA SER A 134 8.36 -18.13 0.69
C SER A 134 9.25 -17.05 1.30
N PHE A 135 8.88 -16.56 2.49
CA PHE A 135 9.60 -15.60 3.33
C PHE A 135 9.80 -14.19 2.77
N ASP A 136 9.54 -13.97 1.48
CA ASP A 136 9.70 -12.66 0.84
C ASP A 136 8.36 -11.96 0.61
N ASP A 137 7.27 -12.73 0.49
CA ASP A 137 5.94 -12.20 0.23
C ASP A 137 5.13 -11.93 1.49
N TYR A 138 4.40 -10.81 1.44
CA TYR A 138 3.46 -10.37 2.45
C TYR A 138 2.13 -10.10 1.76
N ILE A 139 1.07 -10.79 2.17
CA ILE A 139 -0.29 -10.41 1.79
C ILE A 139 -0.65 -9.17 2.57
N VAL A 140 -0.97 -8.11 1.84
CA VAL A 140 -1.19 -6.78 2.40
C VAL A 140 -2.63 -6.28 2.22
N GLY A 141 -3.44 -7.02 1.45
CA GLY A 141 -4.82 -6.63 1.21
C GLY A 141 -5.47 -7.41 0.08
N THR A 142 -6.67 -6.95 -0.27
CA THR A 142 -7.48 -7.40 -1.39
C THR A 142 -8.33 -6.22 -1.90
N PRO A 143 -8.63 -6.15 -3.21
CA PRO A 143 -9.56 -5.15 -3.73
C PRO A 143 -10.99 -5.32 -3.19
N GLU A 144 -11.39 -6.51 -2.72
CA GLU A 144 -12.78 -6.81 -2.36
C GLU A 144 -13.22 -6.20 -1.02
N THR A 145 -12.37 -6.24 0.00
CA THR A 145 -12.70 -5.75 1.34
C THR A 145 -11.46 -5.27 2.09
N ALA A 146 -11.65 -4.52 3.17
CA ALA A 146 -10.57 -4.17 4.09
C ALA A 146 -10.39 -5.28 5.13
N PHE A 147 -9.14 -5.57 5.47
CA PHE A 147 -8.83 -6.41 6.61
C PHE A 147 -8.71 -5.54 7.86
N VAL A 148 -9.50 -5.85 8.87
CA VAL A 148 -9.59 -5.11 10.14
C VAL A 148 -8.95 -5.92 11.26
N ASN A 149 -9.07 -7.25 11.23
CA ASN A 149 -8.55 -8.16 12.25
C ASN A 149 -7.80 -9.35 11.64
N GLU A 150 -7.11 -10.11 12.50
CA GLU A 150 -6.28 -11.26 12.10
C GLU A 150 -7.07 -12.40 11.43
N MET A 151 -8.35 -12.53 11.72
CA MET A 151 -9.22 -13.61 11.25
C MET A 151 -9.84 -13.30 9.88
N ASP A 152 -9.87 -12.03 9.45
CA ASP A 152 -10.54 -11.65 8.21
C ASP A 152 -9.93 -12.36 6.98
N PHE A 153 -8.61 -12.51 6.95
CA PHE A 153 -7.94 -13.25 5.89
C PHE A 153 -8.34 -14.74 5.88
N SER A 154 -8.39 -15.39 7.05
CA SER A 154 -8.78 -16.81 7.12
C SER A 154 -10.25 -17.03 6.74
N TYR A 155 -11.14 -16.12 7.14
CA TYR A 155 -12.55 -16.13 6.72
C TYR A 155 -12.70 -15.91 5.22
N MET A 156 -11.94 -15.00 4.62
CA MET A 156 -11.93 -14.76 3.18
C MET A 156 -11.51 -16.00 2.40
N VAL A 157 -10.43 -16.66 2.82
CA VAL A 157 -9.96 -17.91 2.21
C VAL A 157 -11.02 -19.00 2.33
N ALA A 158 -11.67 -19.11 3.49
CA ALA A 158 -12.73 -20.10 3.70
C ALA A 158 -14.00 -19.84 2.87
N SER A 159 -14.34 -18.58 2.58
CA SER A 159 -15.49 -18.23 1.73
C SER A 159 -15.23 -18.38 0.23
N HIS A 160 -13.94 -18.45 -0.16
CA HIS A 160 -13.47 -18.61 -1.54
C HIS A 160 -12.99 -20.02 -1.88
N VAL A 161 -13.38 -21.04 -1.11
CA VAL A 161 -13.08 -22.43 -1.50
C VAL A 161 -13.63 -22.71 -2.90
N ASP A 162 -12.76 -23.21 -3.77
CA ASP A 162 -12.97 -23.51 -5.19
C ASP A 162 -13.35 -22.29 -6.05
N LYS A 163 -13.07 -21.07 -5.57
CA LYS A 163 -13.31 -19.81 -6.30
C LYS A 163 -12.05 -18.95 -6.36
N PRO A 164 -11.77 -18.27 -7.49
CA PRO A 164 -10.67 -17.34 -7.56
C PRO A 164 -10.90 -16.14 -6.63
N MET A 165 -9.88 -15.74 -5.89
CA MET A 165 -9.84 -14.51 -5.09
C MET A 165 -8.59 -13.70 -5.42
N GLN A 166 -8.71 -12.38 -5.38
CA GLN A 166 -7.60 -11.47 -5.68
C GLN A 166 -6.92 -11.00 -4.40
N LEU A 167 -5.59 -11.09 -4.38
CA LEU A 167 -4.75 -10.64 -3.28
C LEU A 167 -3.74 -9.61 -3.76
N LEU A 168 -3.48 -8.60 -2.93
CA LEU A 168 -2.37 -7.69 -3.08
C LEU A 168 -1.20 -8.20 -2.24
N VAL A 169 -0.06 -8.42 -2.88
CA VAL A 169 1.13 -9.02 -2.28
C VAL A 169 2.30 -8.07 -2.42
N TYR A 170 2.91 -7.68 -1.31
CA TYR A 170 4.18 -6.98 -1.27
C TYR A 170 5.34 -7.99 -1.22
N ASN A 171 6.35 -7.82 -2.06
CA ASN A 171 7.56 -8.63 -2.03
C ASN A 171 8.75 -7.80 -1.53
N THR A 172 9.45 -8.28 -0.51
CA THR A 172 10.58 -7.57 0.10
C THR A 172 11.82 -7.54 -0.80
N LYS A 173 12.03 -8.55 -1.64
CA LYS A 173 13.18 -8.61 -2.57
C LYS A 173 13.03 -7.63 -3.73
N SER A 174 11.85 -7.55 -4.35
CA SER A 174 11.60 -6.59 -5.42
C SER A 174 11.28 -5.19 -4.90
N GLY A 175 10.85 -5.09 -3.63
CA GLY A 175 10.40 -3.83 -3.03
C GLY A 175 9.11 -3.29 -3.67
N SER A 176 8.31 -4.16 -4.28
CA SER A 176 7.11 -3.79 -5.05
C SER A 176 5.90 -4.63 -4.68
N CYS A 177 4.72 -4.07 -4.89
CA CYS A 177 3.45 -4.78 -4.75
C CYS A 177 3.00 -5.36 -6.09
N ARG A 178 2.32 -6.50 -6.05
CA ARG A 178 1.68 -7.11 -7.22
C ARG A 178 0.33 -7.69 -6.82
N GLN A 179 -0.60 -7.69 -7.77
CA GLN A 179 -1.85 -8.39 -7.62
C GLN A 179 -1.69 -9.84 -8.10
N ILE A 180 -2.17 -10.79 -7.33
CA ILE A 180 -2.26 -12.20 -7.72
C ILE A 180 -3.69 -12.68 -7.64
N THR A 181 -4.00 -13.74 -8.38
CA THR A 181 -5.25 -14.49 -8.25
C THR A 181 -4.92 -15.87 -7.72
N ILE A 182 -5.55 -16.26 -6.62
CA ILE A 182 -5.38 -17.57 -6.00
C ILE A 182 -6.75 -18.24 -5.87
N THR A 183 -6.80 -19.56 -6.04
CA THR A 183 -8.02 -20.35 -5.87
C THR A 183 -7.81 -21.32 -4.72
N PRO A 184 -8.32 -21.05 -3.51
CA PRO A 184 -8.25 -21.97 -2.39
C PRO A 184 -8.91 -23.30 -2.73
N GLN A 185 -8.27 -24.43 -2.42
CA GLN A 185 -8.76 -25.77 -2.77
C GLN A 185 -8.59 -26.73 -1.59
N ARG A 186 -9.50 -27.70 -1.44
CA ARG A 186 -9.37 -28.76 -0.42
C ARG A 186 -8.68 -30.02 -0.94
N ASN A 187 -8.78 -30.27 -2.24
CA ASN A 187 -8.39 -31.52 -2.88
C ASN A 187 -7.09 -31.43 -3.69
N TRP A 188 -6.25 -30.44 -3.41
CA TRP A 188 -4.96 -30.26 -4.09
C TRP A 188 -3.88 -31.27 -3.63
N GLY A 189 -4.16 -32.06 -2.58
CA GLY A 189 -3.31 -33.19 -2.16
C GLY A 189 -2.43 -32.94 -0.93
N GLY A 190 -2.49 -31.75 -0.31
CA GLY A 190 -1.76 -31.43 0.92
C GLY A 190 -2.64 -30.81 2.01
N GLU A 191 -2.01 -30.12 2.97
CA GLU A 191 -2.69 -29.56 4.14
C GLU A 191 -3.20 -28.12 3.94
N GLY A 192 -4.39 -27.85 4.48
CA GLY A 192 -5.01 -26.52 4.39
C GLY A 192 -5.54 -26.20 2.99
N LEU A 193 -6.00 -24.96 2.83
CA LEU A 193 -6.68 -24.51 1.60
C LEU A 193 -5.74 -23.88 0.57
N LEU A 194 -4.62 -23.31 1.02
CA LEU A 194 -3.65 -22.62 0.17
C LEU A 194 -2.35 -23.43 -0.02
N GLY A 195 -2.03 -24.33 0.91
CA GLY A 195 -0.76 -25.05 0.94
C GLY A 195 0.44 -24.15 1.23
N CYS A 196 0.27 -23.16 2.10
CA CYS A 196 1.37 -22.37 2.65
C CYS A 196 1.17 -22.09 4.14
N ASP A 197 2.28 -21.95 4.86
CA ASP A 197 2.33 -21.46 6.22
C ASP A 197 2.22 -19.93 6.21
N ILE A 198 1.49 -19.38 7.19
CA ILE A 198 1.23 -17.94 7.27
C ILE A 198 1.54 -17.46 8.67
N GLY A 199 2.36 -16.42 8.76
CA GLY A 199 2.64 -15.71 10.00
C GLY A 199 1.87 -14.40 10.10
N PHE A 200 1.37 -14.09 11.29
CA PHE A 200 0.71 -12.82 11.60
C PHE A 200 1.30 -12.21 12.87
N GLY A 201 1.17 -10.89 13.02
CA GLY A 201 1.58 -10.18 14.24
C GLY A 201 2.98 -9.59 14.17
N TYR A 202 3.52 -9.21 15.34
CA TYR A 202 4.69 -8.32 15.44
C TYR A 202 5.94 -8.80 14.68
N LEU A 203 6.24 -10.10 14.76
CA LEU A 203 7.41 -10.71 14.10
C LEU A 203 7.22 -10.92 12.59
N HIS A 204 5.99 -10.74 12.10
CA HIS A 204 5.60 -10.99 10.72
C HIS A 204 5.17 -9.71 10.00
N ARG A 205 5.61 -8.55 10.49
CA ARG A 205 5.42 -7.27 9.82
C ARG A 205 6.43 -7.08 8.70
N ILE A 206 6.09 -6.24 7.73
CA ILE A 206 7.02 -5.83 6.67
C ILE A 206 8.24 -5.16 7.32
N PRO A 207 9.47 -5.61 6.99
CA PRO A 207 10.69 -5.00 7.50
C PRO A 207 10.74 -3.53 7.13
N LYS A 208 11.05 -2.68 8.11
CA LYS A 208 11.28 -1.26 7.85
C LYS A 208 12.67 -1.13 7.23
N SER A 209 12.77 -0.39 6.13
CA SER A 209 14.07 0.08 5.64
C SER A 209 14.73 0.89 6.76
N ASN A 210 15.91 0.47 7.20
CA ASN A 210 16.73 1.32 8.07
C ASN A 210 16.94 2.64 7.33
N PRO A 211 16.59 3.80 7.92
CA PRO A 211 16.97 5.06 7.32
C PRO A 211 18.49 5.05 7.20
N THR A 212 19.02 5.11 5.98
CA THR A 212 20.43 5.42 5.77
C THR A 212 20.72 6.68 6.58
N PRO A 213 21.69 6.69 7.51
CA PRO A 213 22.02 7.88 8.25
C PRO A 213 22.37 8.96 7.24
N SER A 214 21.58 10.03 7.20
CA SER A 214 21.81 11.19 6.36
C SER A 214 23.24 11.63 6.58
N VAL A 215 24.08 11.56 5.54
CA VAL A 215 25.43 12.11 5.59
C VAL A 215 25.28 13.59 5.96
N THR A 216 25.62 13.93 7.19
CA THR A 216 25.67 15.33 7.61
C THR A 216 26.83 15.95 6.85
N LEU A 217 26.51 16.74 5.82
CA LEU A 217 27.53 17.51 5.13
C LEU A 217 28.22 18.41 6.17
N PRO A 218 29.56 18.41 6.24
CA PRO A 218 30.26 19.30 7.14
C PRO A 218 29.92 20.76 6.77
N PRO A 219 29.77 21.65 7.76
CA PRO A 219 29.51 23.05 7.50
C PRO A 219 30.66 23.63 6.67
N MET A 220 30.32 24.30 5.55
CA MET A 220 31.28 25.03 4.74
C MET A 220 31.90 26.15 5.59
N GLU A 221 33.18 26.03 5.93
CA GLU A 221 33.92 27.12 6.54
C GLU A 221 34.03 28.27 5.54
N SER A 222 33.37 29.39 5.87
CA SER A 222 33.59 30.66 5.19
C SER A 222 34.95 31.20 5.64
N THR A 223 36.01 30.92 4.90
CA THR A 223 37.29 31.61 5.12
C THR A 223 37.18 33.02 4.57
N THR A 224 36.91 33.95 5.48
CA THR A 224 37.02 35.39 5.30
C THR A 224 38.43 35.74 4.82
N LEU A 225 38.56 36.30 3.62
CA LEU A 225 39.77 37.00 3.19
C LEU A 225 39.97 38.22 4.10
N ALA A 226 41.07 38.22 4.85
CA ALA A 226 41.59 39.41 5.51
C ALA A 226 42.82 39.90 4.72
N ASN A 227 42.80 41.20 4.45
CA ASN A 227 43.73 42.04 3.69
C ASN A 227 45.23 41.75 3.87
#